data_AF-A0A9Q9ZYA5-F1
#
_entry.id   AF-A0A9Q9ZYA5-F1
#
_cell.length_a   1.000
_cell.length_b   1.000
_cell.length_c   1.000
_cell.angle_alpha   90.00
_cell.angle_beta   90.00
_cell.angle_gamma   90.00
#
_symmetry.space_group_name_H-M   'P 1'
#
loop_
_entity.id
_entity.type
_entity.pdbx_description
1 polymer ?
#
loop_
_entity_poly.entity_id
_entity_poly.type
_entity_poly.pdbx_seq_one_letter_code
_entity_poly.pdbx_strand_id
1 'polypeptide(L)'
;MHSCAFLLLMALALHHALPAVTFEQIAILEKWKNILDINKGLNLTEGDIMEPRQGSAFGNQTLWDLPVSYKLSANLNMNDRGVILRAFEQFRLKSCVDFKPRAAEEFYISVESHEGCWSYIGRSSPGGQALSIGKDCGRKGIVEHQFLHALGLNHEHLRYDRDEYVTINHENIRKGYESNFNKHSGNVSTTQETPYDYYSVMHFDKNAFSNGNGSTIITKSPELQDMIGQLMEMSEHDVTELNKLYKCNSSVSFLDCCSFDDESLCQMSVCSAADDGWQRVKSVSGIIVTDHTYLGKEQSGTSFFMHFSTEGRNEGDAARLESKTVTPTRDCKVQCLQFYYHHSGHESDQLNIWIREQQNEADSRGALRLMDQITETPENYWKLHHVPLNANKSFQVVFEARKGAGNSSGGFSLDDINISETECPFIWQIRDIEKELNSRSSQLWSPLYYSRDGYRFGAELSVFRNKIEIYVYLISGAYDEQLQWPCPWRQITVQILDQNPQIQKRMSFEQSFTTDPEFILDGSYYWDKPRKGPFTIGDESVFLGGAADVALLTKDDLTRREFIKGGDLILLFTIQDISALLQRDSLPCPKVTVKNFSVSTDTSTQQ
;
A
#
# COMPACT_ATOMS: atom_id res chain seq x y z
N MET A 1 75.30 -7.12 -10.38
CA MET A 1 74.59 -6.81 -11.64
C MET A 1 73.72 -8.03 -11.97
N HIS A 2 72.48 -8.22 -11.49
CA HIS A 2 71.27 -7.38 -11.39
C HIS A 2 70.77 -6.85 -12.75
N SER A 3 69.79 -7.58 -13.34
CA SER A 3 68.70 -7.09 -14.20
C SER A 3 67.86 -8.32 -14.63
N CYS A 4 66.63 -8.50 -14.15
CA CYS A 4 65.35 -7.87 -14.55
C CYS A 4 64.62 -8.66 -15.65
N ALA A 5 63.54 -9.33 -15.25
CA ALA A 5 62.38 -9.58 -16.10
C ALA A 5 61.13 -9.33 -15.25
N PHE A 6 60.39 -8.28 -15.63
CA PHE A 6 59.13 -7.85 -15.03
C PHE A 6 58.05 -8.93 -15.21
N LEU A 7 57.36 -9.29 -14.14
CA LEU A 7 56.11 -10.05 -14.18
C LEU A 7 54.97 -9.14 -13.70
N LEU A 8 54.10 -8.82 -14.64
CA LEU A 8 52.85 -8.08 -14.47
C LEU A 8 51.91 -8.92 -13.60
N LEU A 9 51.57 -8.46 -12.39
CA LEU A 9 50.51 -9.05 -11.56
C LEU A 9 49.20 -8.33 -11.89
N MET A 10 48.34 -8.98 -12.68
CA MET A 10 46.91 -8.65 -12.70
C MET A 10 46.29 -9.08 -11.37
N ALA A 11 45.86 -8.12 -10.57
CA ALA A 11 44.99 -8.39 -9.44
C ALA A 11 43.57 -8.67 -9.96
N LEU A 12 43.17 -9.94 -10.02
CA LEU A 12 41.76 -10.32 -10.10
C LEU A 12 41.11 -10.01 -8.75
N ALA A 13 40.28 -8.97 -8.69
CA ALA A 13 39.34 -8.77 -7.61
C ALA A 13 38.26 -9.87 -7.71
N LEU A 14 38.37 -10.91 -6.88
CA LEU A 14 37.29 -11.87 -6.66
C LEU A 14 36.13 -11.14 -5.97
N HIS A 15 35.12 -10.74 -6.73
CA HIS A 15 33.77 -10.53 -6.20
C HIS A 15 33.34 -11.85 -5.54
N HIS A 16 33.37 -11.89 -4.21
CA HIS A 16 32.74 -12.96 -3.47
C HIS A 16 31.24 -12.75 -3.61
N ALA A 17 30.63 -13.42 -4.60
CA ALA A 17 29.20 -13.66 -4.57
C ALA A 17 28.90 -14.31 -3.23
N LEU A 18 28.06 -13.66 -2.42
CA LEU A 18 27.54 -14.24 -1.19
C LEU A 18 27.03 -15.65 -1.52
N PRO A 19 27.41 -16.68 -0.74
CA PRO A 19 26.88 -18.01 -0.99
C PRO A 19 25.37 -17.89 -0.88
N ALA A 20 24.68 -18.19 -1.99
CA ALA A 20 23.24 -18.36 -2.01
C ALA A 20 22.91 -19.33 -0.88
N VAL A 21 22.37 -18.80 0.21
CA VAL A 21 21.82 -19.63 1.28
C VAL A 21 20.79 -20.49 0.58
N THR A 22 21.04 -21.78 0.48
CA THR A 22 20.09 -22.73 -0.12
C THR A 22 18.86 -22.78 0.78
N PHE A 23 17.91 -21.89 0.51
CA PHE A 23 16.62 -21.70 1.18
C PHE A 23 15.63 -22.82 0.79
N GLU A 24 16.05 -24.08 0.87
CA GLU A 24 15.17 -25.22 0.56
C GLU A 24 14.30 -25.67 1.75
N GLN A 25 14.36 -25.01 2.92
CA GLN A 25 13.62 -25.43 4.12
C GLN A 25 12.67 -24.39 4.73
N ILE A 26 12.61 -23.16 4.20
CA ILE A 26 11.62 -22.14 4.62
C ILE A 26 10.98 -21.49 3.40
N ALA A 27 10.70 -22.31 2.39
CA ALA A 27 9.67 -21.98 1.45
C ALA A 27 8.35 -22.43 2.08
N ILE A 28 7.66 -21.54 2.80
CA ILE A 28 6.19 -21.64 2.86
C ILE A 28 5.71 -21.21 1.47
N LEU A 29 6.04 -22.03 0.45
CA LEU A 29 5.50 -21.93 -0.89
C LEU A 29 4.06 -22.44 -0.82
N GLU A 30 3.21 -21.73 -0.07
CA GLU A 30 1.78 -21.78 -0.29
C GLU A 30 1.56 -21.16 -1.65
N LYS A 31 1.47 -22.03 -2.66
CA LYS A 31 0.93 -21.67 -3.97
C LYS A 31 -0.38 -20.93 -3.68
N TRP A 32 -0.44 -19.68 -4.10
CA TRP A 32 -1.57 -18.79 -3.84
C TRP A 32 -2.85 -19.47 -4.33
N LYS A 33 -3.72 -19.85 -3.38
CA LYS A 33 -5.01 -20.46 -3.68
C LYS A 33 -6.04 -19.36 -3.83
N ASN A 34 -6.81 -19.38 -4.90
CA ASN A 34 -8.00 -18.54 -4.99
C ASN A 34 -9.07 -19.00 -3.96
N ILE A 35 -10.13 -18.22 -3.79
CA ILE A 35 -11.21 -18.51 -2.83
C ILE A 35 -11.83 -19.89 -3.13
N LEU A 36 -12.05 -20.21 -4.40
CA LEU A 36 -12.69 -21.48 -4.82
C LEU A 36 -11.84 -22.72 -4.53
N ASP A 37 -10.51 -22.61 -4.60
CA ASP A 37 -9.57 -23.67 -4.25
C ASP A 37 -9.52 -23.87 -2.72
N ILE A 38 -9.62 -22.79 -1.95
CA ILE A 38 -9.70 -22.84 -0.48
C ILE A 38 -11.02 -23.47 -0.04
N ASN A 39 -12.13 -23.09 -0.67
CA ASN A 39 -13.49 -23.57 -0.35
C ASN A 39 -13.83 -24.93 -0.97
N LYS A 40 -12.87 -25.60 -1.60
CA LYS A 40 -13.12 -26.82 -2.35
C LYS A 40 -13.75 -27.90 -1.46
N GLY A 41 -14.97 -28.29 -1.81
CA GLY A 41 -15.74 -29.32 -1.10
C GLY A 41 -16.80 -28.75 -0.14
N LEU A 42 -16.82 -27.43 0.06
CA LEU A 42 -17.89 -26.75 0.80
C LEU A 42 -19.12 -26.57 -0.08
N ASN A 43 -20.30 -26.68 0.53
CA ASN A 43 -21.57 -26.47 -0.14
C ASN A 43 -22.02 -25.01 0.04
N LEU A 44 -21.44 -24.12 -0.76
CA LEU A 44 -21.67 -22.68 -0.72
C LEU A 44 -22.25 -22.22 -2.07
N THR A 45 -23.20 -21.30 -2.04
CA THR A 45 -23.70 -20.65 -3.25
C THR A 45 -22.54 -19.90 -3.90
N GLU A 46 -22.35 -20.07 -5.20
CA GLU A 46 -21.28 -19.40 -5.96
C GLU A 46 -19.88 -19.65 -5.36
N GLY A 47 -19.71 -20.73 -4.60
CA GLY A 47 -18.42 -21.11 -4.03
C GLY A 47 -18.06 -20.46 -2.70
N ASP A 48 -18.63 -19.31 -2.33
CA ASP A 48 -18.28 -18.62 -1.08
C ASP A 48 -19.40 -17.78 -0.44
N ILE A 49 -20.63 -17.88 -0.94
CA ILE A 49 -21.80 -17.26 -0.33
C ILE A 49 -22.54 -18.27 0.55
N MET A 50 -22.72 -17.89 1.81
CA MET A 50 -23.56 -18.63 2.76
C MET A 50 -25.01 -18.16 2.67
N GLU A 51 -25.93 -19.11 2.50
CA GLU A 51 -27.36 -18.82 2.47
C GLU A 51 -27.96 -18.77 3.88
N PRO A 52 -28.81 -17.76 4.19
CA PRO A 52 -29.58 -17.75 5.43
C PRO A 52 -30.49 -18.98 5.54
N ARG A 53 -30.71 -19.48 6.77
CA ARG A 53 -31.66 -20.57 6.99
C ARG A 53 -33.08 -20.13 6.62
N GLN A 54 -33.78 -20.94 5.83
CA GLN A 54 -35.20 -20.72 5.47
C GLN A 54 -36.06 -20.50 6.73
N GLY A 55 -36.85 -19.42 6.75
CA GLY A 55 -37.73 -19.05 7.86
C GLY A 55 -37.21 -17.91 8.76
N SER A 56 -36.02 -17.38 8.48
CA SER A 56 -35.52 -16.16 9.14
C SER A 56 -36.31 -14.95 8.63
N ALA A 57 -37.09 -14.31 9.51
CA ALA A 57 -37.80 -13.08 9.17
C ALA A 57 -36.77 -11.98 8.94
N PHE A 58 -36.45 -11.70 7.68
CA PHE A 58 -35.60 -10.57 7.32
C PHE A 58 -36.34 -9.28 7.69
N GLY A 59 -35.68 -8.39 8.43
CA GLY A 59 -36.12 -7.01 8.49
C GLY A 59 -36.04 -6.40 7.09
N ASN A 60 -36.87 -5.40 6.78
CA ASN A 60 -36.88 -4.72 5.47
C ASN A 60 -35.54 -4.05 5.09
N GLN A 61 -34.57 -3.93 6.03
CA GLN A 61 -33.28 -3.29 5.81
C GLN A 61 -32.17 -4.34 5.69
N THR A 62 -31.62 -4.51 4.49
CA THR A 62 -30.51 -5.43 4.18
C THR A 62 -29.14 -4.78 4.22
N LEU A 63 -29.05 -3.44 4.29
CA LEU A 63 -27.79 -2.72 4.44
C LEU A 63 -27.43 -2.53 5.92
N TRP A 64 -26.13 -2.36 6.17
CA TRP A 64 -25.61 -2.06 7.51
C TRP A 64 -25.72 -0.58 7.84
N ASP A 65 -25.93 -0.27 9.12
CA ASP A 65 -25.70 1.08 9.63
C ASP A 65 -24.19 1.32 9.77
N LEU A 66 -23.73 2.53 9.44
CA LEU A 66 -22.33 2.92 9.54
C LEU A 66 -22.07 3.70 10.85
N PRO A 67 -20.93 3.46 11.54
CA PRO A 67 -19.94 2.42 11.28
C PRO A 67 -20.44 1.00 11.58
N VAL A 68 -20.06 0.03 10.75
CA VAL A 68 -20.41 -1.38 10.88
C VAL A 68 -19.75 -1.96 12.13
N SER A 69 -20.56 -2.58 13.00
CA SER A 69 -20.05 -3.21 14.22
C SER A 69 -19.44 -4.58 13.90
N TYR A 70 -18.25 -4.87 14.42
CA TYR A 70 -17.59 -6.17 14.24
C TYR A 70 -17.05 -6.76 15.54
N LYS A 71 -16.83 -8.07 15.56
CA LYS A 71 -16.14 -8.80 16.62
C LYS A 71 -15.13 -9.76 16.02
N LEU A 72 -13.93 -9.84 16.59
CA LEU A 72 -12.89 -10.78 16.13
C LEU A 72 -12.87 -12.01 17.05
N SER A 73 -13.35 -13.15 16.55
CA SER A 73 -13.45 -14.37 17.35
C SER A 73 -12.09 -14.93 17.75
N ALA A 74 -12.02 -15.52 18.95
CA ALA A 74 -10.81 -16.05 19.57
C ALA A 74 -10.10 -17.15 18.74
N ASN A 75 -10.79 -17.78 17.79
CA ASN A 75 -10.23 -18.79 16.90
C ASN A 75 -9.49 -18.21 15.67
N LEU A 76 -9.54 -16.90 15.44
CA LEU A 76 -8.71 -16.24 14.43
C LEU A 76 -7.25 -16.21 14.89
N ASN A 77 -6.33 -16.58 14.01
CA ASN A 77 -4.91 -16.39 14.27
C ASN A 77 -4.53 -14.89 14.28
N MET A 78 -3.39 -14.57 14.88
CA MET A 78 -2.96 -13.19 15.06
C MET A 78 -2.70 -12.45 13.75
N ASN A 79 -2.19 -13.14 12.73
CA ASN A 79 -1.93 -12.50 11.44
C ASN A 79 -3.23 -12.06 10.76
N ASP A 80 -4.23 -12.94 10.73
CA ASP A 80 -5.53 -12.66 10.10
C ASP A 80 -6.25 -11.52 10.81
N ARG A 81 -6.17 -11.44 12.15
CA ARG A 81 -6.69 -10.30 12.92
C ARG A 81 -6.11 -8.97 12.43
N GLY A 82 -4.79 -8.91 12.22
CA GLY A 82 -4.14 -7.72 11.68
C GLY A 82 -4.54 -7.43 10.23
N VAL A 83 -4.58 -8.45 9.37
CA VAL A 83 -4.99 -8.31 7.95
C VAL A 83 -6.42 -7.79 7.83
N ILE A 84 -7.34 -8.24 8.70
CA ILE A 84 -8.72 -7.74 8.74
C ILE A 84 -8.75 -6.24 9.04
N LEU A 85 -7.99 -5.78 10.03
CA LEU A 85 -7.92 -4.35 10.35
C LEU A 85 -7.27 -3.54 9.22
N ARG A 86 -6.31 -4.11 8.47
CA ARG A 86 -5.74 -3.48 7.28
C ARG A 86 -6.75 -3.36 6.13
N ALA A 87 -7.59 -4.36 5.92
CA ALA A 87 -8.70 -4.27 4.97
C ALA A 87 -9.68 -3.16 5.35
N PHE A 88 -9.99 -2.99 6.65
CA PHE A 88 -10.83 -1.87 7.12
C PHE A 88 -10.23 -0.50 6.80
N GLU A 89 -8.90 -0.35 6.84
CA GLU A 89 -8.26 0.90 6.43
C GLU A 89 -8.45 1.19 4.92
N GLN A 90 -8.55 0.18 4.07
CA GLN A 90 -8.86 0.39 2.65
C GLN A 90 -10.31 0.83 2.42
N PHE A 91 -11.27 0.23 3.13
CA PHE A 91 -12.65 0.73 3.12
C PHE A 91 -12.73 2.18 3.59
N ARG A 92 -12.04 2.54 4.68
CA ARG A 92 -11.98 3.92 5.19
C ARG A 92 -11.35 4.90 4.21
N LEU A 93 -10.31 4.47 3.49
CA LEU A 93 -9.60 5.32 2.54
C LEU A 93 -10.44 5.56 1.27
N LYS A 94 -11.13 4.53 0.79
CA LYS A 94 -11.80 4.54 -0.51
C LYS A 94 -13.31 4.84 -0.43
N SER A 95 -13.92 4.75 0.75
CA SER A 95 -15.36 4.91 0.95
C SER A 95 -15.72 5.58 2.29
N CYS A 96 -17.02 5.85 2.47
CA CYS A 96 -17.59 6.28 3.75
C CYS A 96 -17.85 5.11 4.73
N VAL A 97 -17.62 3.86 4.30
CA VAL A 97 -17.83 2.68 5.15
C VAL A 97 -16.72 2.60 6.19
N ASP A 98 -17.12 2.63 7.45
CA ASP A 98 -16.25 2.51 8.61
C ASP A 98 -16.68 1.32 9.47
N PHE A 99 -15.77 0.88 10.35
CA PHE A 99 -15.91 -0.29 11.20
C PHE A 99 -15.58 0.05 12.65
N LYS A 100 -16.36 -0.45 13.60
CA LYS A 100 -16.08 -0.30 15.03
C LYS A 100 -16.17 -1.63 15.77
N PRO A 101 -15.33 -1.88 16.79
CA PRO A 101 -15.53 -2.99 17.70
C PRO A 101 -16.93 -2.93 18.29
N ARG A 102 -17.58 -4.10 18.34
CA ARG A 102 -18.92 -4.24 18.90
C ARG A 102 -18.90 -3.87 20.39
N ALA A 103 -19.85 -3.04 20.79
CA ALA A 103 -20.16 -2.78 22.19
C ALA A 103 -21.36 -3.62 22.64
N ALA A 104 -22.56 -3.28 22.16
CA ALA A 104 -23.82 -3.90 22.56
C ALA A 104 -24.78 -4.12 21.38
N GLU A 105 -24.34 -3.79 20.16
CA GLU A 105 -25.15 -3.87 18.95
C GLU A 105 -25.67 -5.30 18.73
N GLU A 106 -26.95 -5.40 18.39
CA GLU A 106 -27.62 -6.66 18.11
C GLU A 106 -27.17 -7.25 16.77
N PHE A 107 -27.08 -6.40 15.74
CA PHE A 107 -26.55 -6.74 14.44
C PHE A 107 -25.08 -6.34 14.39
N TYR A 108 -24.21 -7.30 14.11
CA TYR A 108 -22.78 -7.10 13.91
C TYR A 108 -22.18 -8.25 13.10
N ILE A 109 -21.02 -8.03 12.50
CA ILE A 109 -20.26 -9.08 11.82
C ILE A 109 -19.36 -9.77 12.84
N SER A 110 -19.55 -11.07 13.03
CA SER A 110 -18.65 -11.94 13.81
C SER A 110 -17.63 -12.53 12.85
N VAL A 111 -16.39 -12.07 12.88
CA VAL A 111 -15.33 -12.61 12.02
C VAL A 111 -14.71 -13.81 12.73
N GLU A 112 -14.73 -14.96 12.07
CA GLU A 112 -14.39 -16.26 12.66
C GLU A 112 -13.49 -17.07 11.73
N SER A 113 -12.72 -18.01 12.28
CA SER A 113 -11.98 -18.99 11.47
C SER A 113 -12.76 -20.30 11.36
N HIS A 114 -13.61 -20.43 10.34
CA HIS A 114 -14.22 -21.71 9.96
C HIS A 114 -13.45 -22.37 8.79
N GLU A 115 -13.95 -23.48 8.27
CA GLU A 115 -13.45 -24.05 7.02
C GLU A 115 -13.86 -23.12 5.86
N GLY A 116 -12.88 -22.70 5.05
CA GLY A 116 -13.09 -21.81 3.92
C GLY A 116 -13.13 -20.31 4.23
N CYS A 117 -13.22 -19.51 3.17
CA CYS A 117 -13.46 -18.07 3.17
C CYS A 117 -14.88 -17.83 2.65
N TRP A 118 -15.80 -17.30 3.45
CA TRP A 118 -17.17 -17.10 3.01
C TRP A 118 -17.91 -16.07 3.84
N SER A 119 -18.98 -15.53 3.27
CA SER A 119 -19.82 -14.50 3.91
C SER A 119 -21.28 -14.66 3.50
N TYR A 120 -22.17 -13.98 4.22
CA TYR A 120 -23.54 -13.76 3.75
C TYR A 120 -23.59 -12.46 2.94
N ILE A 121 -24.58 -12.33 2.05
CA ILE A 121 -24.83 -11.05 1.37
C ILE A 121 -25.66 -10.12 2.25
N GLY A 122 -25.11 -8.95 2.55
CA GLY A 122 -25.79 -7.93 3.36
C GLY A 122 -25.97 -8.31 4.83
N ARG A 123 -26.80 -7.52 5.53
CA ARG A 123 -27.19 -7.72 6.92
C ARG A 123 -28.36 -8.70 7.00
N SER A 124 -28.14 -9.87 7.59
CA SER A 124 -29.12 -10.97 7.59
C SER A 124 -29.68 -11.33 8.96
N SER A 125 -28.86 -11.36 10.02
CA SER A 125 -29.21 -12.01 11.29
C SER A 125 -28.84 -11.18 12.54
N PRO A 126 -29.74 -11.11 13.54
CA PRO A 126 -29.40 -10.57 14.85
C PRO A 126 -28.55 -11.56 15.65
N GLY A 127 -27.81 -11.06 16.65
CA GLY A 127 -26.99 -11.90 17.54
C GLY A 127 -25.61 -12.25 16.99
N GLY A 128 -25.22 -11.64 15.86
CA GLY A 128 -23.93 -11.83 15.20
C GLY A 128 -24.05 -12.67 13.93
N GLN A 129 -23.69 -12.08 12.80
CA GLN A 129 -23.60 -12.75 11.51
C GLN A 129 -22.17 -13.23 11.29
N ALA A 130 -21.97 -14.53 11.15
CA ALA A 130 -20.65 -15.10 10.90
C ALA A 130 -20.11 -14.70 9.51
N LEU A 131 -18.82 -14.35 9.46
CA LEU A 131 -18.01 -14.20 8.27
C LEU A 131 -16.73 -15.01 8.49
N SER A 132 -16.44 -15.96 7.60
CA SER A 132 -15.29 -16.85 7.75
C SER A 132 -14.06 -16.29 7.06
N ILE A 133 -13.01 -16.03 7.84
CA ILE A 133 -11.63 -15.90 7.39
C ILE A 133 -10.87 -17.10 7.97
N GLY A 134 -11.00 -18.23 7.27
CA GLY A 134 -10.37 -19.49 7.64
C GLY A 134 -8.90 -19.58 7.26
N LYS A 135 -8.36 -20.79 7.33
CA LYS A 135 -7.00 -21.10 6.86
C LYS A 135 -6.82 -20.68 5.38
N ASP A 136 -5.69 -20.06 5.08
CA ASP A 136 -5.30 -19.52 3.75
C ASP A 136 -6.13 -18.30 3.28
N CYS A 137 -7.09 -17.79 4.08
CA CYS A 137 -7.96 -16.65 3.75
C CYS A 137 -7.38 -15.29 4.16
N GLY A 138 -6.30 -15.27 4.96
CA GLY A 138 -5.65 -14.09 5.54
C GLY A 138 -4.92 -13.17 4.56
N ARG A 139 -5.53 -12.88 3.41
CA ARG A 139 -5.01 -11.96 2.38
C ARG A 139 -5.97 -10.79 2.24
N LYS A 140 -5.42 -9.57 2.15
CA LYS A 140 -6.21 -8.33 2.13
C LYS A 140 -7.35 -8.37 1.11
N GLY A 141 -7.06 -8.73 -0.15
CA GLY A 141 -8.09 -8.83 -1.19
C GLY A 141 -9.17 -9.89 -0.93
N ILE A 142 -8.85 -11.03 -0.28
CA ILE A 142 -9.89 -11.99 0.15
C ILE A 142 -10.75 -11.37 1.23
N VAL A 143 -10.14 -10.74 2.23
CA VAL A 143 -10.92 -10.12 3.32
C VAL A 143 -11.83 -9.03 2.77
N GLU A 144 -11.33 -8.17 1.89
CA GLU A 144 -12.13 -7.16 1.19
C GLU A 144 -13.30 -7.80 0.44
N HIS A 145 -13.05 -8.87 -0.34
CA HIS A 145 -14.10 -9.62 -1.04
C HIS A 145 -15.21 -10.10 -0.09
N GLN A 146 -14.84 -10.76 1.01
CA GLN A 146 -15.81 -11.28 1.98
C GLN A 146 -16.60 -10.16 2.69
N PHE A 147 -15.97 -9.01 2.92
CA PHE A 147 -16.64 -7.84 3.47
C PHE A 147 -17.52 -7.13 2.44
N LEU A 148 -17.16 -7.11 1.14
CA LEU A 148 -18.03 -6.60 0.09
C LEU A 148 -19.31 -7.44 -0.04
N HIS A 149 -19.21 -8.76 0.08
CA HIS A 149 -20.40 -9.61 0.25
C HIS A 149 -21.22 -9.19 1.47
N ALA A 150 -20.59 -9.11 2.65
CA ALA A 150 -21.29 -8.70 3.87
C ALA A 150 -21.96 -7.32 3.75
N LEU A 151 -21.39 -6.41 2.96
CA LEU A 151 -21.89 -5.07 2.70
C LEU A 151 -23.01 -5.04 1.64
N GLY A 152 -23.20 -6.11 0.87
CA GLY A 152 -24.33 -6.30 -0.03
C GLY A 152 -23.99 -6.46 -1.52
N LEU A 153 -22.71 -6.62 -1.88
CA LEU A 153 -22.31 -6.84 -3.28
C LEU A 153 -22.33 -8.34 -3.65
N ASN A 154 -22.66 -8.60 -4.91
CA ASN A 154 -22.62 -9.93 -5.53
C ASN A 154 -21.37 -10.05 -6.41
N HIS A 155 -21.15 -11.22 -6.98
CA HIS A 155 -20.09 -11.43 -7.95
C HIS A 155 -20.31 -10.68 -9.27
N GLU A 156 -19.24 -10.08 -9.81
CA GLU A 156 -19.25 -9.29 -11.04
C GLU A 156 -19.64 -10.12 -12.27
N HIS A 157 -19.15 -11.36 -12.34
CA HIS A 157 -19.41 -12.27 -13.46
C HIS A 157 -20.88 -12.76 -13.55
N LEU A 158 -21.73 -12.40 -12.59
CA LEU A 158 -23.15 -12.73 -12.58
C LEU A 158 -24.06 -11.57 -12.96
N ARG A 159 -23.49 -10.41 -13.31
CA ARG A 159 -24.25 -9.29 -13.86
C ARG A 159 -25.10 -9.73 -15.04
N TYR A 160 -26.27 -9.11 -15.17
CA TYR A 160 -27.21 -9.44 -16.25
C TYR A 160 -26.64 -9.16 -17.65
N ASP A 161 -25.73 -8.19 -17.77
CA ASP A 161 -25.03 -7.74 -18.98
C ASP A 161 -23.70 -8.47 -19.23
N ARG A 162 -23.27 -9.39 -18.35
CA ARG A 162 -21.94 -10.03 -18.42
C ARG A 162 -21.62 -10.72 -19.76
N ASP A 163 -22.63 -11.22 -20.48
CA ASP A 163 -22.44 -11.87 -21.78
C ASP A 163 -22.02 -10.89 -22.89
N GLU A 164 -22.04 -9.57 -22.62
CA GLU A 164 -21.44 -8.55 -23.49
C GLU A 164 -19.91 -8.50 -23.37
N TYR A 165 -19.33 -9.03 -22.28
CA TYR A 165 -17.93 -8.89 -21.89
C TYR A 165 -17.19 -10.23 -21.77
N VAL A 166 -17.90 -11.27 -21.34
CA VAL A 166 -17.35 -12.62 -21.19
C VAL A 166 -18.25 -13.67 -21.83
N THR A 167 -17.69 -14.83 -22.14
CA THR A 167 -18.39 -16.03 -22.59
C THR A 167 -18.17 -17.14 -21.55
N ILE A 168 -19.27 -17.73 -21.06
CA ILE A 168 -19.20 -18.89 -20.19
C ILE A 168 -19.09 -20.16 -21.03
N ASN A 169 -17.97 -20.85 -20.94
CA ASN A 169 -17.77 -22.14 -21.59
C ASN A 169 -18.30 -23.28 -20.71
N HIS A 170 -19.58 -23.61 -20.89
CA HIS A 170 -20.26 -24.64 -20.12
C HIS A 170 -19.65 -26.04 -20.25
N GLU A 171 -18.99 -26.37 -21.36
CA GLU A 171 -18.33 -27.68 -21.56
C GLU A 171 -17.12 -27.88 -20.64
N ASN A 172 -16.52 -26.77 -20.18
CA ASN A 172 -15.38 -26.78 -19.27
C ASN A 172 -15.79 -26.74 -17.79
N ILE A 173 -17.07 -26.62 -17.46
CA ILE A 173 -17.54 -26.58 -16.07
C ILE A 173 -17.60 -28.00 -15.50
N ARG A 174 -17.22 -28.16 -14.22
CA ARG A 174 -17.47 -29.41 -13.48
C ARG A 174 -18.96 -29.67 -13.34
N LYS A 175 -19.39 -30.88 -13.68
CA LYS A 175 -20.79 -31.29 -13.56
C LYS A 175 -21.34 -31.03 -12.15
N GLY A 176 -22.48 -30.34 -12.07
CA GLY A 176 -23.15 -29.95 -10.83
C GLY A 176 -22.82 -28.54 -10.33
N TYR A 177 -21.89 -27.83 -10.98
CA TYR A 177 -21.50 -26.46 -10.63
C TYR A 177 -22.02 -25.41 -11.62
N GLU A 178 -22.81 -25.80 -12.62
CA GLU A 178 -23.30 -24.91 -13.68
C GLU A 178 -24.16 -23.77 -13.12
N SER A 179 -24.87 -24.00 -12.02
CA SER A 179 -25.72 -22.98 -11.38
C SER A 179 -24.94 -21.79 -10.84
N ASN A 180 -23.65 -21.96 -10.53
CA ASN A 180 -22.77 -20.87 -10.06
C ASN A 180 -22.44 -19.85 -11.15
N PHE A 181 -22.89 -20.07 -12.38
CA PHE A 181 -22.72 -19.15 -13.50
C PHE A 181 -24.05 -18.55 -13.97
N ASN A 182 -25.16 -18.82 -13.27
CA ASN A 182 -26.46 -18.28 -13.64
C ASN A 182 -26.50 -16.78 -13.35
N LYS A 183 -26.76 -15.96 -14.38
CA LYS A 183 -26.88 -14.51 -14.20
C LYS A 183 -27.98 -14.17 -13.20
N HIS A 184 -27.72 -13.18 -12.37
CA HIS A 184 -28.76 -12.53 -11.61
C HIS A 184 -29.64 -11.68 -12.53
N SER A 185 -30.91 -11.54 -12.17
CA SER A 185 -31.82 -10.62 -12.85
C SER A 185 -31.50 -9.17 -12.49
N GLY A 186 -31.89 -8.21 -13.34
CA GLY A 186 -31.60 -6.77 -13.16
C GLY A 186 -32.23 -6.10 -11.93
N ASN A 187 -33.04 -6.83 -11.15
CA ASN A 187 -33.56 -6.42 -9.85
C ASN A 187 -32.73 -6.92 -8.66
N VAL A 188 -31.79 -7.84 -8.89
CA VAL A 188 -30.90 -8.45 -7.87
C VAL A 188 -29.45 -7.99 -8.10
N SER A 189 -29.00 -8.02 -9.35
CA SER A 189 -27.74 -7.39 -9.78
C SER A 189 -28.07 -6.09 -10.48
N THR A 190 -27.70 -4.98 -9.83
CA THR A 190 -27.69 -3.66 -10.45
C THR A 190 -26.27 -3.38 -10.90
N THR A 191 -26.11 -2.80 -12.08
CA THR A 191 -24.80 -2.29 -12.53
C THR A 191 -24.38 -1.06 -11.74
N GLN A 192 -25.27 -0.47 -10.93
CA GLN A 192 -25.06 0.84 -10.31
C GLN A 192 -24.54 1.90 -11.31
N GLU A 193 -24.89 1.78 -12.60
CA GLU A 193 -24.36 2.64 -13.68
C GLU A 193 -22.82 2.62 -13.80
N THR A 194 -22.16 1.50 -13.50
CA THR A 194 -20.74 1.25 -13.76
C THR A 194 -20.57 0.37 -15.02
N PRO A 195 -19.49 0.57 -15.80
CA PRO A 195 -19.05 -0.42 -16.79
C PRO A 195 -18.74 -1.78 -16.14
N TYR A 196 -18.74 -2.84 -16.93
CA TYR A 196 -18.29 -4.16 -16.46
C TYR A 196 -16.80 -4.13 -16.09
N ASP A 197 -16.47 -4.65 -14.92
CA ASP A 197 -15.12 -4.56 -14.38
C ASP A 197 -14.38 -5.89 -14.36
N TYR A 198 -13.51 -6.09 -15.35
CA TYR A 198 -12.61 -7.26 -15.38
C TYR A 198 -11.62 -7.31 -14.21
N TYR A 199 -11.36 -6.17 -13.55
CA TYR A 199 -10.46 -6.09 -12.40
C TYR A 199 -11.18 -6.18 -11.06
N SER A 200 -12.50 -6.38 -11.04
CA SER A 200 -13.25 -6.47 -9.80
C SER A 200 -12.70 -7.58 -8.93
N VAL A 201 -12.49 -7.29 -7.64
CA VAL A 201 -12.13 -8.32 -6.65
C VAL A 201 -13.28 -9.32 -6.47
N MET A 202 -14.50 -8.96 -6.90
CA MET A 202 -15.70 -9.79 -6.92
C MET A 202 -15.85 -10.60 -8.23
N HIS A 203 -14.87 -10.58 -9.14
CA HIS A 203 -14.90 -11.37 -10.36
C HIS A 203 -14.22 -12.73 -10.16
N PHE A 204 -14.81 -13.81 -10.67
CA PHE A 204 -14.15 -15.12 -10.70
C PHE A 204 -12.91 -15.15 -11.59
N ASP A 205 -11.94 -16.00 -11.25
CA ASP A 205 -10.84 -16.29 -12.16
C ASP A 205 -11.31 -17.11 -13.38
N LYS A 206 -10.49 -17.11 -14.43
CA LYS A 206 -10.80 -17.79 -15.70
C LYS A 206 -11.08 -19.29 -15.59
N ASN A 207 -10.57 -19.97 -14.55
CA ASN A 207 -10.67 -21.41 -14.36
C ASN A 207 -11.64 -21.79 -13.23
N ALA A 208 -12.45 -20.86 -12.75
CA ALA A 208 -13.47 -21.10 -11.73
C ALA A 208 -14.29 -22.35 -12.05
N PHE A 209 -14.33 -23.31 -11.13
CA PHE A 209 -15.03 -24.60 -11.27
C PHE A 209 -14.69 -25.41 -12.53
N SER A 210 -13.50 -25.23 -13.11
CA SER A 210 -13.08 -25.96 -14.32
C SER A 210 -12.93 -27.46 -14.08
N ASN A 211 -13.38 -28.27 -15.04
CA ASN A 211 -13.19 -29.72 -15.10
C ASN A 211 -11.78 -30.13 -15.55
N GLY A 212 -10.90 -29.17 -15.84
CA GLY A 212 -9.54 -29.39 -16.29
C GLY A 212 -9.35 -29.33 -17.80
N ASN A 213 -10.41 -29.22 -18.60
CA ASN A 213 -10.34 -29.16 -20.07
C ASN A 213 -10.12 -27.75 -20.63
N GLY A 214 -10.02 -26.73 -19.77
CA GLY A 214 -9.76 -25.35 -20.16
C GLY A 214 -10.46 -24.35 -19.24
N SER A 215 -10.40 -23.08 -19.62
CA SER A 215 -11.05 -21.98 -18.89
C SER A 215 -12.57 -22.02 -19.04
N THR A 216 -13.28 -21.70 -17.96
CA THR A 216 -14.75 -21.63 -17.89
C THR A 216 -15.26 -20.23 -18.22
N ILE A 217 -14.47 -19.19 -17.94
CA ILE A 217 -14.80 -17.80 -18.31
C ILE A 217 -13.79 -17.31 -19.34
N ILE A 218 -14.28 -16.99 -20.54
CA ILE A 218 -13.48 -16.46 -21.65
C ILE A 218 -13.84 -14.98 -21.85
N THR A 219 -12.89 -14.09 -21.60
CA THR A 219 -13.02 -12.65 -21.85
C THR A 219 -13.13 -12.38 -23.35
N LYS A 220 -13.96 -11.41 -23.75
CA LYS A 220 -14.03 -10.97 -25.15
C LYS A 220 -12.85 -10.11 -25.59
N SER A 221 -12.16 -9.52 -24.62
CA SER A 221 -10.87 -8.83 -24.77
C SER A 221 -9.75 -9.75 -24.30
N PRO A 222 -9.07 -10.48 -25.21
CA PRO A 222 -8.10 -11.52 -24.84
C PRO A 222 -6.95 -11.01 -23.94
N GLU A 223 -6.57 -9.75 -24.09
CA GLU A 223 -5.57 -9.07 -23.27
C GLU A 223 -5.95 -8.97 -21.78
N LEU A 224 -7.24 -9.11 -21.44
CA LEU A 224 -7.77 -9.07 -20.07
C LEU A 224 -8.00 -10.47 -19.48
N GLN A 225 -7.72 -11.54 -20.23
CA GLN A 225 -8.02 -12.91 -19.83
C GLN A 225 -7.32 -13.35 -18.53
N ASP A 226 -6.12 -12.83 -18.28
CA ASP A 226 -5.31 -13.11 -17.08
C ASP A 226 -5.50 -12.08 -15.96
N MET A 227 -6.36 -11.08 -16.19
CA MET A 227 -6.68 -10.02 -15.22
C MET A 227 -7.86 -10.37 -14.32
N ILE A 228 -8.83 -11.13 -14.84
CA ILE A 228 -10.00 -11.57 -14.06
C ILE A 228 -9.60 -12.48 -12.90
N GLY A 229 -10.26 -12.31 -11.74
CA GLY A 229 -9.96 -13.07 -10.53
C GLY A 229 -8.75 -12.57 -9.74
N GLN A 230 -8.34 -11.31 -9.96
CA GLN A 230 -7.32 -10.67 -9.13
C GLN A 230 -7.79 -10.56 -7.67
N LEU A 231 -6.88 -10.77 -6.72
CA LEU A 231 -7.14 -10.69 -5.27
C LEU A 231 -6.12 -9.75 -4.58
N MET A 232 -5.72 -8.68 -5.25
CA MET A 232 -4.78 -7.68 -4.74
C MET A 232 -5.50 -6.68 -3.84
N GLU A 233 -6.56 -6.05 -4.36
CA GLU A 233 -7.36 -5.03 -3.68
C GLU A 233 -8.67 -4.76 -4.42
N MET A 234 -9.63 -4.09 -3.79
CA MET A 234 -10.80 -3.49 -4.44
C MET A 234 -10.40 -2.61 -5.63
N SER A 235 -11.07 -2.79 -6.75
CA SER A 235 -10.93 -1.94 -7.93
C SER A 235 -11.60 -0.58 -7.75
N GLU A 236 -11.38 0.34 -8.70
CA GLU A 236 -12.10 1.62 -8.74
C GLU A 236 -13.62 1.42 -8.89
N HIS A 237 -14.06 0.39 -9.63
CA HIS A 237 -15.47 0.14 -9.84
C HIS A 237 -16.12 -0.55 -8.62
N ASP A 238 -15.43 -1.49 -7.95
CA ASP A 238 -15.89 -2.06 -6.67
C ASP A 238 -16.20 -0.95 -5.66
N VAL A 239 -15.27 0.01 -5.54
CA VAL A 239 -15.42 1.18 -4.66
C VAL A 239 -16.56 2.08 -5.11
N THR A 240 -16.71 2.31 -6.42
CA THR A 240 -17.80 3.14 -6.96
C THR A 240 -19.17 2.52 -6.67
N GLU A 241 -19.31 1.21 -6.85
CA GLU A 241 -20.55 0.48 -6.55
C GLU A 241 -20.87 0.51 -5.07
N LEU A 242 -19.87 0.29 -4.20
CA LEU A 242 -20.03 0.41 -2.75
C LEU A 242 -20.45 1.83 -2.35
N ASN A 243 -19.79 2.85 -2.89
CA ASN A 243 -20.07 4.25 -2.60
C ASN A 243 -21.48 4.64 -3.06
N LYS A 244 -21.94 4.16 -4.22
CA LYS A 244 -23.33 4.37 -4.67
C LYS A 244 -24.33 3.65 -3.77
N LEU A 245 -24.03 2.42 -3.35
CA LEU A 245 -24.87 1.62 -2.47
C LEU A 245 -25.08 2.29 -1.10
N TYR A 246 -24.01 2.82 -0.51
CA TYR A 246 -24.03 3.51 0.79
C TYR A 246 -24.19 5.04 0.70
N LYS A 247 -24.35 5.59 -0.52
CA LYS A 247 -24.51 7.02 -0.80
C LYS A 247 -23.38 7.89 -0.21
N CYS A 248 -22.15 7.42 -0.36
CA CYS A 248 -20.97 8.11 0.15
C CYS A 248 -20.72 9.41 -0.63
N ASN A 249 -20.44 10.49 0.10
CA ASN A 249 -20.05 11.80 -0.42
C ASN A 249 -18.60 12.18 -0.09
N SER A 250 -17.97 11.44 0.81
CA SER A 250 -16.57 11.55 1.20
C SER A 250 -16.09 10.20 1.73
N SER A 251 -14.77 10.05 1.88
CA SER A 251 -14.20 8.88 2.56
C SER A 251 -13.82 9.21 3.99
N VAL A 252 -13.59 8.18 4.81
CA VAL A 252 -13.31 8.32 6.25
C VAL A 252 -11.89 8.82 6.51
N SER A 253 -10.89 8.35 5.75
CA SER A 253 -9.48 8.69 5.98
C SER A 253 -8.82 9.44 4.83
N PHE A 254 -9.50 9.66 3.71
CA PHE A 254 -8.95 10.50 2.62
C PHE A 254 -9.16 11.99 2.93
N LEU A 255 -8.11 12.80 2.79
CA LEU A 255 -8.20 14.24 2.98
C LEU A 255 -8.02 15.02 1.68
N ASP A 256 -6.99 14.70 0.89
CA ASP A 256 -6.75 15.41 -0.38
C ASP A 256 -5.84 14.65 -1.35
N CYS A 257 -5.91 15.01 -2.63
CA CYS A 257 -4.92 14.63 -3.64
C CYS A 257 -4.74 15.74 -4.69
N CYS A 258 -3.54 15.87 -5.25
CA CYS A 258 -3.26 16.81 -6.32
C CYS A 258 -2.13 16.33 -7.25
N SER A 259 -2.47 16.14 -8.54
CA SER A 259 -1.54 15.85 -9.65
C SER A 259 -1.30 17.06 -10.56
N PHE A 260 -1.85 18.23 -10.20
CA PHE A 260 -1.72 19.49 -10.95
C PHE A 260 -2.23 19.48 -12.41
N ASP A 261 -2.91 18.44 -12.88
CA ASP A 261 -3.54 18.38 -14.21
C ASP A 261 -4.69 19.38 -14.38
N ASP A 262 -5.37 19.74 -13.29
CA ASP A 262 -6.45 20.73 -13.27
C ASP A 262 -5.90 22.17 -13.12
N GLU A 263 -6.46 23.12 -13.87
CA GLU A 263 -6.05 24.54 -13.84
C GLU A 263 -6.31 25.24 -12.49
N SER A 264 -7.24 24.72 -11.67
CA SER A 264 -7.52 25.22 -10.33
C SER A 264 -6.42 24.90 -9.32
N LEU A 265 -5.38 24.14 -9.71
CA LEU A 265 -4.28 23.70 -8.83
C LEU A 265 -4.79 23.01 -7.56
N CYS A 266 -5.93 22.31 -7.64
CA CYS A 266 -6.56 21.68 -6.48
C CYS A 266 -6.86 22.68 -5.33
N GLN A 267 -7.03 23.97 -5.68
CA GLN A 267 -7.19 25.10 -4.75
C GLN A 267 -5.96 25.34 -3.85
N MET A 268 -4.78 24.89 -4.28
CA MET A 268 -3.52 25.27 -3.64
C MET A 268 -3.20 26.74 -3.92
N SER A 269 -2.61 27.42 -2.94
CA SER A 269 -2.20 28.82 -3.05
C SER A 269 -0.69 28.94 -3.11
N VAL A 270 -0.19 29.76 -4.03
CA VAL A 270 1.23 30.13 -4.12
C VAL A 270 1.45 31.43 -3.35
N CYS A 271 2.40 31.44 -2.42
CA CYS A 271 2.79 32.62 -1.65
C CYS A 271 4.26 32.94 -1.90
N SER A 272 4.53 34.01 -2.63
CA SER A 272 5.87 34.53 -2.92
C SER A 272 5.92 36.05 -2.72
N ALA A 273 7.11 36.55 -2.39
CA ALA A 273 7.41 37.97 -2.57
C ALA A 273 7.76 38.17 -4.06
N ALA A 274 6.86 38.80 -4.84
CA ALA A 274 6.92 38.97 -6.30
C ALA A 274 6.60 37.72 -7.16
N ASP A 275 6.53 37.89 -8.50
CA ASP A 275 6.14 36.89 -9.52
C ASP A 275 7.10 35.68 -9.65
N ASP A 276 8.02 35.52 -8.71
CA ASP A 276 9.09 34.53 -8.69
C ASP A 276 8.77 33.34 -7.76
N GLY A 277 7.50 32.91 -7.68
CA GLY A 277 7.04 31.81 -6.81
C GLY A 277 7.11 30.41 -7.42
N TRP A 278 6.40 29.45 -6.82
CA TRP A 278 6.16 28.14 -7.44
C TRP A 278 5.36 28.29 -8.73
N GLN A 279 5.78 27.62 -9.79
CA GLN A 279 5.17 27.71 -11.12
C GLN A 279 4.65 26.35 -11.56
N ARG A 280 3.45 26.34 -12.14
CA ARG A 280 2.88 25.16 -12.81
C ARG A 280 3.49 25.05 -14.20
N VAL A 281 4.26 24.00 -14.46
CA VAL A 281 5.03 23.83 -15.70
C VAL A 281 4.83 22.44 -16.29
N LYS A 282 5.09 22.30 -17.59
CA LYS A 282 5.12 21.00 -18.29
C LYS A 282 6.52 20.41 -18.38
N SER A 283 7.51 21.28 -18.34
CA SER A 283 8.93 20.96 -18.43
C SER A 283 9.73 22.14 -17.91
N VAL A 284 10.99 21.89 -17.54
CA VAL A 284 11.93 22.92 -17.10
C VAL A 284 13.09 22.95 -18.10
N SER A 285 13.42 24.15 -18.60
CA SER A 285 14.53 24.28 -19.56
C SER A 285 15.85 23.86 -18.91
N GLY A 286 16.68 23.10 -19.63
CA GLY A 286 17.97 22.62 -19.11
C GLY A 286 17.90 21.42 -18.16
N ILE A 287 16.70 20.97 -17.77
CA ILE A 287 16.48 19.81 -16.89
C ILE A 287 15.62 18.79 -17.63
N ILE A 288 16.05 17.53 -17.62
CA ILE A 288 15.27 16.42 -18.19
C ILE A 288 14.28 15.94 -17.13
N VAL A 289 13.23 16.73 -16.91
CA VAL A 289 12.13 16.39 -16.00
C VAL A 289 10.78 16.60 -16.72
N THR A 290 10.00 15.53 -16.78
CA THR A 290 8.57 15.52 -17.14
C THR A 290 7.75 15.27 -15.88
N ASP A 291 6.44 15.42 -15.96
CA ASP A 291 5.55 15.14 -14.83
C ASP A 291 5.68 13.69 -14.35
N HIS A 292 5.40 13.46 -13.08
CA HIS A 292 5.39 12.11 -12.55
C HIS A 292 4.09 11.38 -12.91
N THR A 293 2.96 12.09 -12.95
CA THR A 293 1.61 11.54 -13.19
C THR A 293 1.56 10.54 -14.36
N TYR A 294 2.13 10.89 -15.52
CA TYR A 294 2.15 10.07 -16.74
C TYR A 294 3.56 9.61 -17.14
N LEU A 295 4.50 9.56 -16.20
CA LEU A 295 5.90 9.22 -16.44
C LEU A 295 6.05 7.92 -17.26
N GLY A 296 6.69 8.00 -18.42
CA GLY A 296 6.88 6.88 -19.35
C GLY A 296 5.69 6.56 -20.26
N LYS A 297 4.57 7.28 -20.15
CA LYS A 297 3.34 7.13 -20.95
C LYS A 297 2.96 8.43 -21.67
N GLU A 298 3.95 9.15 -22.17
CA GLU A 298 3.85 10.51 -22.74
C GLU A 298 3.08 10.60 -24.08
N GLN A 299 2.08 9.75 -24.30
CA GLN A 299 1.24 9.72 -25.49
C GLN A 299 -0.05 10.52 -25.26
N SER A 300 -0.06 11.75 -25.79
CA SER A 300 -1.26 12.55 -26.13
C SER A 300 -1.94 13.40 -25.04
N GLY A 301 -1.28 13.70 -23.92
CA GLY A 301 -1.80 14.63 -22.88
C GLY A 301 -0.84 15.77 -22.55
N THR A 302 -1.37 16.91 -22.11
CA THR A 302 -0.58 17.96 -21.46
C THR A 302 -0.73 17.79 -19.95
N SER A 303 0.30 17.26 -19.31
CA SER A 303 0.42 17.07 -17.86
C SER A 303 1.34 18.12 -17.25
N PHE A 304 1.21 18.33 -15.94
CA PHE A 304 1.88 19.44 -15.27
C PHE A 304 2.37 19.04 -13.89
N PHE A 305 3.39 19.75 -13.42
CA PHE A 305 3.90 19.65 -12.05
C PHE A 305 4.22 21.06 -11.54
N MET A 306 4.42 21.19 -10.23
CA MET A 306 4.86 22.45 -9.64
C MET A 306 6.38 22.49 -9.58
N HIS A 307 6.99 23.59 -10.00
CA HIS A 307 8.43 23.80 -9.94
C HIS A 307 8.77 25.15 -9.31
N PHE A 308 9.74 25.15 -8.41
CA PHE A 308 10.39 26.36 -7.93
C PHE A 308 11.86 26.33 -8.30
N SER A 309 12.24 27.20 -9.24
CA SER A 309 13.64 27.37 -9.63
C SER A 309 14.40 28.13 -8.55
N THR A 310 15.51 27.58 -8.09
CA THR A 310 16.50 28.21 -7.21
C THR A 310 17.68 28.80 -8.01
N GLU A 311 17.71 28.63 -9.34
CA GLU A 311 18.72 29.21 -10.21
C GLU A 311 18.68 30.76 -10.19
N GLY A 312 19.85 31.39 -10.14
CA GLY A 312 19.98 32.85 -10.18
C GLY A 312 19.48 33.60 -8.93
N ARG A 313 19.11 32.89 -7.86
CA ARG A 313 18.58 33.45 -6.61
C ARG A 313 19.65 33.66 -5.53
N ASN A 314 19.35 34.55 -4.58
CA ASN A 314 20.20 34.78 -3.43
C ASN A 314 19.97 33.70 -2.36
N GLU A 315 21.02 33.38 -1.61
CA GLU A 315 20.92 32.50 -0.45
C GLU A 315 19.84 33.02 0.52
N GLY A 316 18.98 32.11 0.99
CA GLY A 316 17.86 32.42 1.86
C GLY A 316 16.54 32.74 1.15
N ASP A 317 16.56 33.03 -0.16
CA ASP A 317 15.35 33.20 -0.97
C ASP A 317 14.48 31.94 -0.88
N ALA A 318 13.17 32.11 -0.69
CA ALA A 318 12.24 31.01 -0.51
C ALA A 318 10.87 31.31 -1.10
N ALA A 319 10.15 30.26 -1.50
CA ALA A 319 8.77 30.33 -1.93
C ALA A 319 7.94 29.22 -1.29
N ARG A 320 6.66 29.53 -1.02
CA ARG A 320 5.71 28.61 -0.40
C ARG A 320 4.61 28.20 -1.36
N LEU A 321 4.32 26.91 -1.36
CA LEU A 321 3.12 26.31 -1.94
C LEU A 321 2.29 25.76 -0.79
N GLU A 322 1.06 26.25 -0.63
CA GLU A 322 0.19 25.90 0.50
C GLU A 322 -1.03 25.13 -0.02
N SER A 323 -1.35 24.00 0.62
CA SER A 323 -2.56 23.24 0.31
C SER A 323 -3.82 24.01 0.68
N LYS A 324 -4.98 23.58 0.19
CA LYS A 324 -6.25 23.98 0.80
C LYS A 324 -6.28 23.53 2.27
N THR A 325 -7.14 24.17 3.06
CA THR A 325 -7.35 23.74 4.45
C THR A 325 -8.11 22.43 4.46
N VAL A 326 -7.57 21.43 5.16
CA VAL A 326 -8.21 20.13 5.38
C VAL A 326 -8.47 19.94 6.87
N THR A 327 -9.52 19.17 7.20
CA THR A 327 -9.91 18.94 8.60
C THR A 327 -9.81 17.45 8.92
N PRO A 328 -8.91 17.05 9.85
CA PRO A 328 -8.87 15.68 10.36
C PRO A 328 -10.19 15.30 11.00
N THR A 329 -10.71 14.12 10.64
CA THR A 329 -11.96 13.57 11.14
C THR A 329 -11.73 12.42 12.13
N ARG A 330 -10.57 11.75 12.09
CA ARG A 330 -10.28 10.61 12.94
C ARG A 330 -9.74 11.02 14.30
N ASP A 331 -9.99 10.15 15.29
CA ASP A 331 -9.53 10.36 16.66
C ASP A 331 -8.02 10.20 16.82
N CYS A 332 -7.39 9.32 16.04
CA CYS A 332 -5.98 8.96 16.25
C CYS A 332 -4.96 10.05 15.88
N LYS A 333 -5.39 11.20 15.34
CA LYS A 333 -4.54 12.37 15.01
C LYS A 333 -3.22 11.99 14.36
N VAL A 334 -3.29 11.07 13.41
CA VAL A 334 -2.18 10.60 12.60
C VAL A 334 -2.58 10.76 11.15
N GLN A 335 -1.74 11.44 10.38
CA GLN A 335 -1.90 11.56 8.94
C GLN A 335 -0.58 11.21 8.25
N CYS A 336 -0.68 10.81 7.00
CA CYS A 336 0.45 10.64 6.11
C CYS A 336 0.30 11.60 4.95
N LEU A 337 1.27 12.51 4.83
CA LEU A 337 1.50 13.25 3.60
C LEU A 337 2.46 12.43 2.75
N GLN A 338 2.11 12.25 1.48
CA GLN A 338 2.97 11.66 0.48
C GLN A 338 3.00 12.53 -0.77
N PHE A 339 4.13 12.57 -1.45
CA PHE A 339 4.31 13.32 -2.69
C PHE A 339 5.56 12.82 -3.40
N TYR A 340 5.62 13.04 -4.71
CA TYR A 340 6.85 12.86 -5.47
C TYR A 340 7.58 14.20 -5.57
N TYR A 341 8.90 14.18 -5.39
CA TYR A 341 9.75 15.35 -5.60
C TYR A 341 10.93 15.05 -6.51
N HIS A 342 11.38 16.06 -7.24
CA HIS A 342 12.62 16.03 -8.01
C HIS A 342 13.49 17.21 -7.57
N HIS A 343 14.78 16.94 -7.30
CA HIS A 343 15.73 17.95 -6.87
C HIS A 343 16.82 18.11 -7.94
N SER A 344 16.82 19.27 -8.61
CA SER A 344 17.76 19.66 -9.68
C SER A 344 18.61 20.88 -9.30
N GLY A 345 18.48 21.34 -8.06
CA GLY A 345 19.16 22.51 -7.53
C GLY A 345 20.57 22.21 -7.00
N HIS A 346 21.03 23.04 -6.07
CA HIS A 346 22.29 22.80 -5.35
C HIS A 346 22.06 21.93 -4.11
N GLU A 347 23.05 21.15 -3.66
CA GLU A 347 22.93 20.28 -2.48
C GLU A 347 22.63 20.98 -1.15
N SER A 348 22.86 22.30 -1.10
CA SER A 348 22.52 23.13 0.06
C SER A 348 21.10 23.70 0.01
N ASP A 349 20.41 23.59 -1.13
CA ASP A 349 19.00 23.97 -1.24
C ASP A 349 18.14 23.00 -0.41
N GLN A 350 17.05 23.51 0.15
CA GLN A 350 16.24 22.77 1.12
C GLN A 350 14.77 22.81 0.72
N LEU A 351 14.07 21.70 0.96
CA LEU A 351 12.62 21.67 0.92
C LEU A 351 12.10 21.39 2.32
N ASN A 352 11.47 22.40 2.93
CA ASN A 352 10.89 22.34 4.26
C ASN A 352 9.39 22.04 4.17
N ILE A 353 8.92 21.05 4.92
CA ILE A 353 7.53 20.62 4.95
C ILE A 353 6.95 21.04 6.29
N TRP A 354 6.02 21.99 6.26
CA TRP A 354 5.33 22.47 7.45
C TRP A 354 3.88 22.05 7.43
N ILE A 355 3.26 22.03 8.61
CA ILE A 355 1.82 22.21 8.72
C ILE A 355 1.52 23.58 9.31
N ARG A 356 0.45 24.21 8.82
CA ARG A 356 -0.13 25.43 9.39
C ARG A 356 -1.46 25.06 10.02
N GLU A 357 -1.50 24.94 11.33
CA GLU A 357 -2.68 24.50 12.08
C GLU A 357 -3.47 25.71 12.60
N GLN A 358 -4.78 25.75 12.33
CA GLN A 358 -5.66 26.86 12.73
C GLN A 358 -6.26 26.59 14.11
N GLN A 359 -6.28 27.59 14.99
CA GLN A 359 -6.87 27.40 16.32
C GLN A 359 -8.40 27.25 16.29
N ASN A 360 -9.04 27.98 15.38
CA ASN A 360 -10.47 27.98 15.07
C ASN A 360 -10.69 28.65 13.69
N GLU A 361 -11.93 28.66 13.18
CA GLU A 361 -12.28 29.23 11.87
C GLU A 361 -11.95 30.73 11.72
N ALA A 362 -11.79 31.48 12.83
CA ALA A 362 -11.43 32.90 12.80
C ALA A 362 -9.90 33.14 12.81
N ASP A 363 -9.09 32.10 13.03
CA ASP A 363 -7.63 32.19 13.00
C ASP A 363 -7.10 32.08 11.57
N SER A 364 -7.04 33.21 10.89
CA SER A 364 -6.53 33.30 9.51
C SER A 364 -5.00 33.16 9.40
N ARG A 365 -4.26 33.15 10.52
CA ARG A 365 -2.79 33.09 10.50
C ARG A 365 -2.28 31.67 10.68
N GLY A 366 -2.86 30.93 11.63
CA GLY A 366 -2.45 29.59 12.02
C GLY A 366 -1.06 29.53 12.64
N ALA A 367 -0.75 28.42 13.32
CA ALA A 367 0.56 28.13 13.86
C ALA A 367 1.34 27.21 12.91
N LEU A 368 2.53 27.63 12.49
CA LEU A 368 3.43 26.82 11.67
C LEU A 368 4.25 25.86 12.54
N ARG A 369 4.32 24.60 12.11
CA ARG A 369 5.17 23.57 12.72
C ARG A 369 5.92 22.81 11.64
N LEU A 370 7.26 22.78 11.76
CA LEU A 370 8.11 22.03 10.85
C LEU A 370 7.89 20.53 11.12
N MET A 371 7.56 19.80 10.07
CA MET A 371 7.25 18.38 10.12
C MET A 371 8.34 17.54 9.45
N ASP A 372 8.90 18.06 8.37
CA ASP A 372 10.06 17.45 7.71
C ASP A 372 10.95 18.48 7.01
N GLN A 373 12.17 18.07 6.72
CA GLN A 373 13.13 18.84 5.96
C GLN A 373 13.95 17.90 5.07
N ILE A 374 13.92 18.15 3.77
CA ILE A 374 14.71 17.44 2.76
C ILE A 374 15.94 18.30 2.45
N THR A 375 17.13 17.78 2.76
CA THR A 375 18.45 18.38 2.49
C THR A 375 19.37 17.43 1.73
N GLU A 376 18.80 16.49 0.99
CA GLU A 376 19.56 15.46 0.29
C GLU A 376 20.24 16.02 -0.97
N THR A 377 21.36 15.39 -1.35
CA THR A 377 22.06 15.68 -2.60
C THR A 377 21.11 15.51 -3.79
N PRO A 378 21.14 16.45 -4.77
CA PRO A 378 20.33 16.37 -5.97
C PRO A 378 20.59 15.08 -6.73
N GLU A 379 19.52 14.41 -7.12
CA GLU A 379 19.57 13.23 -7.99
C GLU A 379 18.55 13.39 -9.10
N ASN A 380 18.90 12.94 -10.31
CA ASN A 380 18.10 13.21 -11.49
C ASN A 380 16.94 12.21 -11.65
N TYR A 381 16.04 12.15 -10.67
CA TYR A 381 14.82 11.36 -10.74
C TYR A 381 13.74 11.78 -9.72
N TRP A 382 12.50 11.33 -9.95
CA TRP A 382 11.38 11.52 -9.03
C TRP A 382 11.48 10.58 -7.83
N LYS A 383 11.56 11.13 -6.62
CA LYS A 383 11.59 10.40 -5.34
C LYS A 383 10.23 10.46 -4.66
N LEU A 384 9.69 9.31 -4.24
CA LEU A 384 8.54 9.29 -3.34
C LEU A 384 8.99 9.68 -1.93
N HIS A 385 8.29 10.61 -1.29
CA HIS A 385 8.56 11.01 0.09
C HIS A 385 7.32 10.84 0.97
N HIS A 386 7.52 10.37 2.20
CA HIS A 386 6.48 10.24 3.22
C HIS A 386 6.80 11.11 4.43
N VAL A 387 5.82 11.92 4.84
CA VAL A 387 5.91 12.78 6.02
C VAL A 387 4.81 12.40 7.00
N PRO A 388 5.17 11.77 8.14
CA PRO A 388 4.23 11.55 9.23
C PRO A 388 3.76 12.88 9.82
N LEU A 389 2.44 13.08 9.82
CA LEU A 389 1.79 14.27 10.37
C LEU A 389 0.94 13.89 11.58
N ASN A 390 0.73 14.87 12.46
CA ASN A 390 -0.12 14.74 13.65
C ASN A 390 -0.89 16.04 13.91
N ALA A 391 -1.62 16.49 12.90
CA ALA A 391 -2.54 17.60 13.04
C ALA A 391 -3.75 17.17 13.87
N ASN A 392 -4.11 18.01 14.83
CA ASN A 392 -5.22 17.84 15.75
C ASN A 392 -6.44 18.67 15.34
N LYS A 393 -6.24 19.71 14.53
CA LYS A 393 -7.25 20.64 14.03
C LYS A 393 -7.13 20.79 12.52
N SER A 394 -8.01 21.62 11.94
CA SER A 394 -7.90 22.03 10.54
C SER A 394 -6.53 22.62 10.25
N PHE A 395 -5.91 22.16 9.17
CA PHE A 395 -4.54 22.52 8.82
C PHE A 395 -4.33 22.62 7.31
N GLN A 396 -3.25 23.30 6.93
CA GLN A 396 -2.70 23.27 5.59
C GLN A 396 -1.32 22.63 5.62
N VAL A 397 -0.95 21.91 4.56
CA VAL A 397 0.44 21.54 4.30
C VAL A 397 1.10 22.70 3.57
N VAL A 398 2.31 23.09 3.99
CA VAL A 398 3.09 24.17 3.39
C VAL A 398 4.43 23.61 2.94
N PHE A 399 4.66 23.62 1.64
CA PHE A 399 5.93 23.28 1.02
C PHE A 399 6.74 24.55 0.81
N GLU A 400 7.84 24.70 1.55
CA GLU A 400 8.74 25.84 1.43
C GLU A 400 10.07 25.37 0.82
N ALA A 401 10.32 25.72 -0.45
CA ALA A 401 11.63 25.54 -1.04
C ALA A 401 12.50 26.77 -0.74
N ARG A 402 13.74 26.54 -0.32
CA ARG A 402 14.69 27.57 0.10
C ARG A 402 16.05 27.39 -0.56
N LYS A 403 16.59 28.48 -1.10
CA LYS A 403 17.94 28.55 -1.67
C LYS A 403 19.02 28.46 -0.59
N GLY A 404 19.98 27.56 -0.74
CA GLY A 404 21.16 27.45 0.15
C GLY A 404 22.40 28.18 -0.36
N ALA A 405 23.51 28.08 0.39
CA ALA A 405 24.82 28.59 -0.02
C ALA A 405 25.37 27.77 -1.20
N GLY A 406 25.31 28.28 -2.43
CA GLY A 406 25.85 27.60 -3.61
C GLY A 406 25.16 28.01 -4.90
N ASN A 407 25.78 27.80 -6.06
CA ASN A 407 25.12 28.06 -7.34
C ASN A 407 24.21 26.89 -7.70
N SER A 408 22.93 27.18 -7.94
CA SER A 408 21.95 26.20 -8.42
C SER A 408 21.81 26.28 -9.94
N SER A 409 21.53 25.14 -10.58
CA SER A 409 21.21 25.01 -12.01
C SER A 409 19.73 24.64 -12.25
N GLY A 410 18.91 24.67 -11.20
CA GLY A 410 17.57 24.11 -11.23
C GLY A 410 16.77 24.49 -9.99
N GLY A 411 16.12 23.53 -9.36
CA GLY A 411 15.38 23.75 -8.11
C GLY A 411 14.61 22.51 -7.66
N PHE A 412 13.44 22.72 -7.05
CA PHE A 412 12.57 21.64 -6.60
C PHE A 412 11.31 21.53 -7.46
N SER A 413 10.96 20.31 -7.84
CA SER A 413 9.69 19.99 -8.47
C SER A 413 8.86 19.08 -7.55
N LEU A 414 7.53 19.24 -7.57
CA LEU A 414 6.56 18.47 -6.80
C LEU A 414 5.43 17.97 -7.69
N ASP A 415 5.01 16.74 -7.47
CA ASP A 415 3.87 16.13 -8.15
C ASP A 415 3.19 15.05 -7.28
N ASP A 416 2.00 14.62 -7.68
CA ASP A 416 1.25 13.50 -7.08
C ASP A 416 1.10 13.56 -5.54
N ILE A 417 0.74 14.74 -5.03
CA ILE A 417 0.54 14.97 -3.60
C ILE A 417 -0.71 14.22 -3.14
N ASN A 418 -0.61 13.44 -2.05
CA ASN A 418 -1.76 12.82 -1.39
C ASN A 418 -1.68 12.99 0.12
N ILE A 419 -2.83 13.22 0.76
CA ILE A 419 -2.96 13.38 2.21
C ILE A 419 -4.07 12.44 2.70
N SER A 420 -3.74 11.59 3.68
CA SER A 420 -4.69 10.66 4.30
C SER A 420 -4.46 10.54 5.80
N GLU A 421 -5.52 10.25 6.57
CA GLU A 421 -5.49 9.94 8.01
C GLU A 421 -5.06 8.48 8.24
N THR A 422 -3.87 8.14 7.74
CA THR A 422 -3.22 6.83 7.82
C THR A 422 -1.79 6.97 8.33
N GLU A 423 -1.18 5.86 8.73
CA GLU A 423 0.25 5.86 9.06
C GLU A 423 1.11 5.89 7.80
N CYS A 424 2.28 6.54 7.86
CA CYS A 424 3.25 6.45 6.78
C CYS A 424 4.09 5.18 6.88
N PRO A 425 4.18 4.37 5.80
CA PRO A 425 5.10 3.26 5.72
C PRO A 425 6.52 3.72 5.37
N PHE A 426 7.51 2.88 5.66
CA PHE A 426 8.89 3.05 5.17
C PHE A 426 8.94 2.79 3.66
N ILE A 427 9.83 3.48 2.95
CA ILE A 427 9.93 3.44 1.49
C ILE A 427 11.26 2.78 1.10
N TRP A 428 11.21 1.80 0.21
CA TRP A 428 12.35 1.36 -0.58
C TRP A 428 12.03 1.55 -2.06
N GLN A 429 12.67 2.54 -2.67
CA GLN A 429 12.53 2.84 -4.08
C GLN A 429 13.72 2.23 -4.84
N ILE A 430 13.43 1.28 -5.73
CA ILE A 430 14.42 0.59 -6.55
C ILE A 430 14.36 1.17 -7.96
N ARG A 431 15.46 1.80 -8.35
CA ARG A 431 15.65 2.42 -9.66
C ARG A 431 16.05 1.40 -10.72
N ASP A 432 15.68 1.67 -11.97
CA ASP A 432 16.00 0.85 -13.15
C ASP A 432 15.76 -0.65 -12.93
N ILE A 433 14.65 -0.99 -12.27
CA ILE A 433 14.34 -2.35 -11.83
C ILE A 433 14.34 -3.34 -13.01
N GLU A 434 14.05 -2.90 -14.23
CA GLU A 434 14.07 -3.76 -15.40
C GLU A 434 15.45 -4.38 -15.66
N LYS A 435 16.55 -3.74 -15.26
CA LYS A 435 17.90 -4.33 -15.34
C LYS A 435 17.99 -5.59 -14.48
N GLU A 436 17.43 -5.50 -13.28
CA GLU A 436 17.41 -6.58 -12.29
C GLU A 436 16.43 -7.67 -12.69
N LEU A 437 15.26 -7.29 -13.19
CA LEU A 437 14.30 -8.23 -13.75
C LEU A 437 14.90 -8.97 -14.95
N ASN A 438 15.59 -8.30 -15.87
CA ASN A 438 16.17 -8.97 -17.05
C ASN A 438 17.39 -9.85 -16.73
N SER A 439 17.93 -9.77 -15.52
CA SER A 439 19.01 -10.64 -15.08
C SER A 439 18.55 -12.11 -14.95
N ARG A 440 19.49 -13.06 -15.03
CA ARG A 440 19.19 -14.48 -14.76
C ARG A 440 18.93 -14.70 -13.26
N SER A 441 19.64 -13.96 -12.43
CA SER A 441 19.54 -13.94 -10.98
C SER A 441 20.08 -12.59 -10.51
N SER A 442 19.35 -11.92 -9.62
CA SER A 442 19.85 -10.75 -8.90
C SER A 442 19.31 -10.71 -7.48
N GLN A 443 20.00 -9.98 -6.62
CA GLN A 443 19.65 -9.81 -5.22
C GLN A 443 19.93 -8.37 -4.82
N LEU A 444 18.94 -7.71 -4.26
CA LEU A 444 19.01 -6.33 -3.80
C LEU A 444 18.63 -6.28 -2.33
N TRP A 445 19.25 -5.38 -1.59
CA TRP A 445 18.93 -5.12 -0.20
C TRP A 445 18.38 -3.71 -0.03
N SER A 446 17.35 -3.59 0.80
CA SER A 446 16.84 -2.30 1.22
C SER A 446 17.82 -1.60 2.17
N PRO A 447 17.66 -0.29 2.39
CA PRO A 447 18.15 0.36 3.60
C PRO A 447 17.72 -0.40 4.86
N LEU A 448 18.47 -0.21 5.95
CA LEU A 448 18.15 -0.80 7.25
C LEU A 448 17.29 0.16 8.07
N TYR A 449 16.16 -0.32 8.56
CA TYR A 449 15.16 0.47 9.26
C TYR A 449 15.04 0.04 10.72
N TYR A 450 14.49 0.93 11.55
CA TYR A 450 14.02 0.60 12.88
C TYR A 450 12.50 0.74 12.91
N SER A 451 11.81 -0.30 13.41
CA SER A 451 10.40 -0.18 13.78
C SER A 451 10.24 0.83 14.92
N ARG A 452 9.01 1.29 15.16
CA ARG A 452 8.73 2.31 16.18
C ARG A 452 9.10 1.89 17.60
N ASP A 453 9.03 0.59 17.87
CA ASP A 453 9.37 -0.03 19.14
C ASP A 453 10.82 -0.54 19.19
N GLY A 454 11.62 -0.30 18.16
CA GLY A 454 13.08 -0.44 18.19
C GLY A 454 13.66 -1.69 17.56
N TYR A 455 12.85 -2.61 17.01
CA TYR A 455 13.38 -3.75 16.25
C TYR A 455 13.97 -3.27 14.93
N ARG A 456 15.22 -3.66 14.66
CA ARG A 456 15.86 -3.36 13.38
C ARG A 456 15.49 -4.41 12.33
N PHE A 457 15.25 -3.97 11.11
CA PHE A 457 14.90 -4.85 10.00
C PHE A 457 15.45 -4.35 8.67
N GLY A 458 15.44 -5.23 7.68
CA GLY A 458 15.79 -4.94 6.29
C GLY A 458 15.16 -5.96 5.36
N ALA A 459 14.95 -5.59 4.12
CA ALA A 459 14.35 -6.43 3.10
C ALA A 459 15.37 -6.83 2.03
N GLU A 460 15.24 -8.05 1.55
CA GLU A 460 15.94 -8.58 0.39
C GLU A 460 14.92 -8.81 -0.72
N LEU A 461 15.20 -8.29 -1.92
CA LEU A 461 14.48 -8.65 -3.14
C LEU A 461 15.37 -9.55 -3.97
N SER A 462 14.91 -10.78 -4.21
CA SER A 462 15.58 -11.76 -5.04
C SER A 462 14.82 -11.96 -6.34
N VAL A 463 15.51 -11.83 -7.47
CA VAL A 463 14.98 -12.19 -8.79
C VAL A 463 15.62 -13.50 -9.20
N PHE A 464 14.80 -14.51 -9.50
CA PHE A 464 15.28 -15.76 -10.09
C PHE A 464 14.38 -16.19 -11.25
N ARG A 465 14.95 -16.20 -12.46
CA ARG A 465 14.22 -16.47 -13.72
C ARG A 465 13.05 -15.50 -13.95
N ASN A 466 11.81 -15.92 -13.68
CA ASN A 466 10.60 -15.11 -13.81
C ASN A 466 9.90 -14.88 -12.47
N LYS A 467 10.58 -15.19 -11.36
CA LYS A 467 10.05 -15.08 -10.00
C LYS A 467 10.76 -13.97 -9.25
N ILE A 468 9.99 -13.23 -8.48
CA ILE A 468 10.44 -12.18 -7.58
C ILE A 468 10.02 -12.60 -6.19
N GLU A 469 11.00 -12.77 -5.32
CA GLU A 469 10.82 -13.14 -3.91
C GLU A 469 11.28 -12.00 -3.01
N ILE A 470 10.51 -11.70 -1.97
CA ILE A 470 10.83 -10.64 -1.02
C ILE A 470 10.89 -11.22 0.38
N TYR A 471 12.05 -11.08 1.01
CA TYR A 471 12.30 -11.53 2.37
C TYR A 471 12.50 -10.34 3.28
N VAL A 472 11.79 -10.27 4.41
CA VAL A 472 12.01 -9.23 5.44
C VAL A 472 12.64 -9.87 6.67
N TYR A 473 13.86 -9.48 6.98
CA TYR A 473 14.65 -10.04 8.08
C TYR A 473 14.59 -9.14 9.31
N LEU A 474 14.52 -9.74 10.49
CA LEU A 474 15.01 -9.06 11.70
C LEU A 474 16.53 -9.03 11.66
N ILE A 475 17.11 -7.88 11.95
CA ILE A 475 18.55 -7.61 11.81
C ILE A 475 19.10 -7.12 13.15
N SER A 476 20.36 -7.44 13.45
CA SER A 476 21.00 -6.97 14.68
C SER A 476 21.02 -5.44 14.76
N GLY A 477 20.52 -4.89 15.87
CA GLY A 477 20.38 -3.45 16.09
C GLY A 477 20.94 -2.97 17.43
N ALA A 478 21.03 -1.64 17.56
CA ALA A 478 21.56 -0.98 18.76
C ALA A 478 20.69 -1.19 20.01
N TYR A 479 19.42 -1.53 19.83
CA TYR A 479 18.44 -1.70 20.91
C TYR A 479 18.25 -3.16 21.35
N ASP A 480 18.89 -4.14 20.70
CA ASP A 480 18.57 -5.56 20.87
C ASP A 480 18.65 -6.08 22.31
N GLU A 481 19.52 -5.51 23.15
CA GLU A 481 19.66 -5.89 24.56
C GLU A 481 18.48 -5.41 25.44
N GLN A 482 17.71 -4.43 24.96
CA GLN A 482 16.56 -3.85 25.66
C GLN A 482 15.23 -4.41 25.17
N LEU A 483 15.23 -5.07 24.01
CA LEU A 483 14.05 -5.62 23.38
C LEU A 483 13.71 -7.01 23.92
N GLN A 484 12.44 -7.37 23.80
CA GLN A 484 11.97 -8.71 24.14
C GLN A 484 12.32 -9.69 23.00
N TRP A 485 12.82 -10.87 23.37
CA TRP A 485 13.10 -11.97 22.44
C TRP A 485 12.55 -13.29 23.01
N PRO A 486 11.99 -14.19 22.18
CA PRO A 486 11.70 -14.03 20.75
C PRO A 486 10.72 -12.89 20.46
N CYS A 487 10.82 -12.24 19.29
CA CYS A 487 10.08 -11.04 18.92
C CYS A 487 8.56 -11.33 18.89
N PRO A 488 7.77 -10.79 19.85
CA PRO A 488 6.37 -11.19 19.98
C PRO A 488 5.42 -10.31 19.16
N TRP A 489 4.62 -10.92 18.28
CA TRP A 489 3.43 -10.35 17.65
C TRP A 489 3.65 -9.05 16.87
N ARG A 490 4.77 -8.93 16.15
CA ARG A 490 4.97 -7.85 15.18
C ARG A 490 4.41 -8.30 13.84
N GLN A 491 3.38 -7.60 13.37
CA GLN A 491 2.91 -7.77 12.00
C GLN A 491 3.80 -6.96 11.07
N ILE A 492 4.53 -7.69 10.22
CA ILE A 492 5.35 -7.18 9.13
C ILE A 492 4.47 -7.20 7.87
N THR A 493 4.31 -6.06 7.23
CA THR A 493 3.58 -5.94 5.97
C THR A 493 4.48 -5.35 4.92
N VAL A 494 4.52 -6.00 3.76
CA VAL A 494 5.16 -5.50 2.54
C VAL A 494 4.06 -5.17 1.55
N GLN A 495 4.16 -3.99 0.96
CA GLN A 495 3.28 -3.55 -0.11
C GLN A 495 4.13 -3.17 -1.33
N ILE A 496 3.76 -3.69 -2.50
CA ILE A 496 4.31 -3.21 -3.77
C ILE A 496 3.34 -2.17 -4.31
N LEU A 497 3.84 -0.95 -4.40
CA LEU A 497 3.01 0.22 -4.66
C LEU A 497 2.55 0.24 -6.12
N ASP A 498 1.23 0.27 -6.32
CA ASP A 498 0.65 0.76 -7.58
C ASP A 498 0.79 2.29 -7.59
N GLN A 499 1.63 2.83 -8.47
CA GLN A 499 2.06 4.23 -8.44
C GLN A 499 1.04 5.17 -9.11
N ASN A 500 -0.26 4.87 -8.94
CA ASN A 500 -1.33 5.73 -9.40
C ASN A 500 -1.28 7.09 -8.67
N PRO A 501 -1.45 8.21 -9.40
CA PRO A 501 -1.48 9.56 -8.86
C PRO A 501 -2.44 9.76 -7.70
N GLN A 502 -3.60 9.11 -7.74
CA GLN A 502 -4.63 9.21 -6.71
C GLN A 502 -4.61 7.97 -5.82
N ILE A 503 -4.31 8.17 -4.53
CA ILE A 503 -4.17 7.08 -3.55
C ILE A 503 -5.40 6.15 -3.49
N GLN A 504 -6.60 6.69 -3.68
CA GLN A 504 -7.85 5.92 -3.63
C GLN A 504 -8.02 4.95 -4.81
N LYS A 505 -7.33 5.20 -5.94
CA LYS A 505 -7.38 4.38 -7.16
C LYS A 505 -6.26 3.35 -7.25
N ARG A 506 -5.32 3.37 -6.30
CA ARG A 506 -4.25 2.36 -6.22
C ARG A 506 -4.85 1.00 -5.92
N MET A 507 -4.30 -0.03 -6.57
CA MET A 507 -4.56 -1.44 -6.26
C MET A 507 -3.24 -2.10 -5.88
N SER A 508 -2.67 -1.67 -4.77
CA SER A 508 -1.32 -2.10 -4.38
C SER A 508 -1.35 -3.53 -3.86
N PHE A 509 -0.42 -4.35 -4.35
CA PHE A 509 -0.24 -5.71 -3.86
C PHE A 509 0.31 -5.67 -2.44
N GLU A 510 -0.27 -6.43 -1.52
CA GLU A 510 0.12 -6.41 -0.12
C GLU A 510 0.07 -7.80 0.50
N GLN A 511 1.08 -8.12 1.32
CA GLN A 511 1.09 -9.32 2.13
C GLN A 511 1.64 -9.04 3.53
N SER A 512 1.06 -9.70 4.52
CA SER A 512 1.42 -9.56 5.93
C SER A 512 1.81 -10.90 6.54
N PHE A 513 2.80 -10.84 7.43
CA PHE A 513 3.26 -11.93 8.27
C PHE A 513 3.36 -11.45 9.72
N THR A 514 3.14 -12.32 10.70
CA THR A 514 3.22 -11.94 12.12
C THR A 514 4.25 -12.80 12.86
N THR A 515 5.16 -12.16 13.60
CA THR A 515 6.17 -12.87 14.40
C THR A 515 5.53 -13.61 15.57
N ASP A 516 5.39 -14.93 15.46
CA ASP A 516 4.92 -15.77 16.56
C ASP A 516 6.10 -16.11 17.49
N PRO A 517 6.10 -15.62 18.75
CA PRO A 517 7.21 -15.86 19.68
C PRO A 517 7.36 -17.34 20.07
N GLU A 518 6.35 -18.17 19.84
CA GLU A 518 6.37 -19.60 20.14
C GLU A 518 6.76 -20.45 18.92
N PHE A 519 6.93 -19.84 17.74
CA PHE A 519 7.31 -20.57 16.53
C PHE A 519 8.76 -21.07 16.61
N ILE A 520 8.90 -22.40 16.65
CA ILE A 520 10.18 -23.11 16.72
C ILE A 520 10.46 -23.74 15.36
N LEU A 521 11.66 -23.51 14.84
CA LEU A 521 12.19 -24.15 13.66
C LEU A 521 13.58 -24.72 13.97
N ASP A 522 13.83 -25.96 13.57
CA ASP A 522 15.10 -26.67 13.80
C ASP A 522 15.58 -26.67 15.26
N GLY A 523 14.64 -26.66 16.21
CA GLY A 523 14.92 -26.73 17.65
C GLY A 523 15.25 -25.39 18.31
N SER A 524 15.17 -24.26 17.59
CA SER A 524 15.30 -22.91 18.17
C SER A 524 14.10 -22.04 17.83
N TYR A 525 13.83 -21.03 18.66
CA TYR A 525 12.83 -20.02 18.34
C TYR A 525 13.23 -19.27 17.07
N TYR A 526 12.35 -19.25 16.08
CA TYR A 526 12.65 -18.70 14.77
C TYR A 526 12.83 -17.19 14.80
N TRP A 527 12.02 -16.51 15.62
CA TRP A 527 12.05 -15.07 15.83
C TRP A 527 12.93 -14.65 17.01
N ASP A 528 13.94 -15.44 17.37
CA ASP A 528 14.91 -15.08 18.39
C ASP A 528 15.88 -13.98 17.90
N LYS A 529 16.67 -13.45 18.83
CA LYS A 529 17.67 -12.41 18.59
C LYS A 529 18.58 -12.79 17.41
N PRO A 530 18.81 -11.88 16.43
CA PRO A 530 19.66 -12.12 15.26
C PRO A 530 21.06 -12.60 15.62
N ARG A 531 21.48 -13.73 15.03
CA ARG A 531 22.78 -14.39 15.30
C ARG A 531 23.45 -14.98 14.06
N LYS A 532 22.76 -15.07 12.93
CA LYS A 532 23.30 -15.65 11.69
C LYS A 532 24.19 -14.62 11.01
N GLY A 533 25.47 -14.92 10.79
CA GLY A 533 26.40 -13.98 10.15
C GLY A 533 27.81 -14.03 10.74
N PRO A 534 28.62 -12.99 10.54
CA PRO A 534 28.23 -11.66 9.99
C PRO A 534 27.95 -11.66 8.48
N PHE A 535 27.10 -10.74 8.05
CA PHE A 535 26.85 -10.36 6.64
C PHE A 535 27.15 -8.88 6.44
N THR A 536 27.44 -8.47 5.20
CA THR A 536 27.61 -7.06 4.84
C THR A 536 26.39 -6.59 4.07
N ILE A 537 25.68 -5.59 4.60
CA ILE A 537 24.54 -4.93 3.93
C ILE A 537 24.87 -3.43 3.85
N GLY A 538 24.98 -2.91 2.63
CA GLY A 538 25.56 -1.59 2.41
C GLY A 538 26.99 -1.54 2.96
N ASP A 539 27.26 -0.58 3.84
CA ASP A 539 28.56 -0.40 4.49
C ASP A 539 28.60 -0.97 5.93
N GLU A 540 27.55 -1.68 6.35
CA GLU A 540 27.43 -2.21 7.71
C GLU A 540 27.60 -3.73 7.79
N SER A 541 28.31 -4.19 8.84
CA SER A 541 28.37 -5.61 9.19
C SER A 541 27.29 -5.94 10.21
N VAL A 542 26.42 -6.90 9.88
CA VAL A 542 25.21 -7.22 10.65
C VAL A 542 25.00 -8.73 10.82
N PHE A 543 24.18 -9.11 11.79
CA PHE A 543 23.66 -10.47 11.94
C PHE A 543 22.18 -10.51 11.56
N LEU A 544 21.77 -11.58 10.88
CA LEU A 544 20.39 -11.84 10.48
C LEU A 544 19.69 -12.76 11.48
N GLY A 545 18.40 -12.53 11.68
CA GLY A 545 17.48 -13.38 12.44
C GLY A 545 16.49 -14.10 11.53
N GLY A 546 15.30 -14.40 12.08
CA GLY A 546 14.16 -14.91 11.30
C GLY A 546 13.75 -13.97 10.17
N ALA A 547 13.19 -14.55 9.11
CA ALA A 547 12.77 -13.86 7.91
C ALA A 547 11.30 -14.14 7.61
N ALA A 548 10.56 -13.11 7.23
CA ALA A 548 9.23 -13.27 6.66
C ALA A 548 9.40 -13.39 5.15
N ASP A 549 8.85 -14.45 4.55
CA ASP A 549 8.71 -14.59 3.10
C ASP A 549 7.37 -13.97 2.69
N VAL A 550 7.42 -12.85 1.97
CA VAL A 550 6.28 -11.92 1.83
C VAL A 550 5.83 -11.73 0.38
N ALA A 551 6.46 -12.36 -0.61
CA ALA A 551 5.92 -12.32 -1.96
C ALA A 551 6.53 -13.40 -2.84
N LEU A 552 5.68 -14.04 -3.65
CA LEU A 552 6.10 -14.69 -4.88
C LEU A 552 5.31 -14.07 -6.03
N LEU A 553 5.91 -13.09 -6.70
CA LEU A 553 5.34 -12.48 -7.90
C LEU A 553 6.10 -12.91 -9.15
N THR A 554 5.46 -12.77 -10.29
CA THR A 554 6.11 -12.89 -11.59
C THR A 554 6.39 -11.53 -12.19
N LYS A 555 7.29 -11.46 -13.16
CA LYS A 555 7.51 -10.20 -13.91
C LYS A 555 6.25 -9.74 -14.60
N ASP A 556 5.44 -10.69 -15.08
CA ASP A 556 4.16 -10.41 -15.73
C ASP A 556 3.15 -9.79 -14.76
N ASP A 557 3.22 -10.08 -13.46
CA ASP A 557 2.36 -9.44 -12.47
C ASP A 557 2.67 -7.95 -12.31
N LEU A 558 3.95 -7.56 -12.46
CA LEU A 558 4.37 -6.16 -12.37
C LEU A 558 3.97 -5.32 -13.59
N THR A 559 3.60 -5.94 -14.72
CA THR A 559 3.16 -5.21 -15.93
C THR A 559 1.66 -4.88 -15.93
N ARG A 560 0.90 -5.44 -14.97
CA ARG A 560 -0.57 -5.34 -14.95
C ARG A 560 -1.11 -3.95 -14.61
N ARG A 561 -0.34 -3.17 -13.86
CA ARG A 561 -0.69 -1.84 -13.35
C ARG A 561 0.55 -0.95 -13.31
N GLU A 562 0.52 0.17 -12.58
CA GLU A 562 1.64 1.10 -12.48
C GLU A 562 2.62 0.70 -11.36
N PHE A 563 2.89 -0.61 -11.22
CA PHE A 563 3.88 -1.09 -10.25
C PHE A 563 5.30 -0.66 -10.64
N ILE A 564 5.58 -0.67 -11.95
CA ILE A 564 6.80 -0.09 -12.52
C ILE A 564 6.44 1.20 -13.24
N LYS A 565 6.99 2.33 -12.79
CA LYS A 565 6.74 3.66 -13.35
C LYS A 565 8.06 4.41 -13.49
N GLY A 566 8.38 4.87 -14.71
CA GLY A 566 9.67 5.53 -14.98
C GLY A 566 10.92 4.69 -14.67
N GLY A 567 10.82 3.36 -14.74
CA GLY A 567 11.90 2.42 -14.38
C GLY A 567 11.91 2.01 -12.90
N ASP A 568 10.98 2.50 -12.09
CA ASP A 568 11.03 2.34 -10.64
C ASP A 568 10.02 1.35 -10.11
N LEU A 569 10.48 0.50 -9.18
CA LEU A 569 9.63 -0.29 -8.30
C LEU A 569 9.71 0.27 -6.89
N ILE A 570 8.56 0.50 -6.26
CA ILE A 570 8.51 1.01 -4.88
C ILE A 570 7.89 -0.05 -3.96
N LEU A 571 8.65 -0.43 -2.94
CA LEU A 571 8.18 -1.28 -1.85
C LEU A 571 7.95 -0.43 -0.60
N LEU A 572 6.81 -0.63 0.04
CA LEU A 572 6.41 0.02 1.28
C LEU A 572 6.39 -1.00 2.41
N PHE A 573 6.94 -0.64 3.57
CA PHE A 573 7.04 -1.51 4.73
C PHE A 573 6.35 -0.94 5.96
N THR A 574 5.65 -1.79 6.71
CA THR A 574 5.21 -1.48 8.08
C THR A 574 5.55 -2.64 9.00
N ILE A 575 6.04 -2.33 10.20
CA ILE A 575 6.19 -3.30 11.29
C ILE A 575 5.46 -2.74 12.51
N GLN A 576 4.35 -3.38 12.88
CA GLN A 576 3.45 -2.91 13.92
C GLN A 576 3.26 -3.97 15.00
N ASP A 577 3.33 -3.56 16.26
CA ASP A 577 2.92 -4.40 17.38
C ASP A 577 1.40 -4.58 17.38
N ILE A 578 0.94 -5.82 17.19
CA ILE A 578 -0.48 -6.18 17.19
C ILE A 578 -0.88 -7.00 18.41
N SER A 579 -0.03 -7.10 19.45
CA SER A 579 -0.28 -7.89 20.66
C SER A 579 -1.56 -7.49 21.41
N ALA A 580 -2.03 -6.24 21.25
CA ALA A 580 -3.31 -5.79 21.78
C ALA A 580 -4.50 -6.63 21.28
N LEU A 581 -4.39 -7.23 20.08
CA LEU A 581 -5.42 -8.07 19.47
C LEU A 581 -5.57 -9.44 20.15
N LEU A 582 -4.68 -9.79 21.08
CA LEU A 582 -4.86 -10.97 21.94
C LEU A 582 -6.03 -10.81 22.91
N GLN A 583 -6.39 -9.55 23.25
CA GLN A 583 -7.39 -9.24 24.28
C GLN A 583 -8.49 -8.30 23.80
N ARG A 584 -8.28 -7.62 22.66
CA ARG A 584 -9.16 -6.59 22.12
C ARG A 584 -9.41 -6.85 20.65
N ASP A 585 -10.45 -6.21 20.14
CA ASP A 585 -10.78 -6.26 18.70
C ASP A 585 -10.24 -5.03 17.94
N SER A 586 -9.47 -4.17 18.61
CA SER A 586 -8.87 -2.98 18.02
C SER A 586 -7.45 -2.74 18.48
N LEU A 587 -6.69 -2.02 17.65
CA LEU A 587 -5.36 -1.53 17.96
C LEU A 587 -5.42 -0.13 18.62
N PRO A 588 -4.46 0.20 19.51
CA PRO A 588 -4.33 1.55 20.03
C PRO A 588 -3.93 2.52 18.90
N CYS A 589 -4.22 3.80 19.10
CA CYS A 589 -3.79 4.82 18.14
C CYS A 589 -2.25 4.83 18.01
N PRO A 590 -1.74 4.90 16.78
CA PRO A 590 -0.32 5.06 16.56
C PRO A 590 0.21 6.37 17.13
N LYS A 591 1.48 6.36 17.52
CA LYS A 591 2.21 7.57 17.93
C LYS A 591 3.09 8.03 16.78
N VAL A 592 2.96 9.31 16.42
CA VAL A 592 3.85 9.96 15.46
C VAL A 592 5.09 10.44 16.19
N THR A 593 6.25 9.93 15.78
CA THR A 593 7.54 10.40 16.32
C THR A 593 7.82 11.79 15.81
N VAL A 594 8.03 12.75 16.72
CA VAL A 594 8.42 14.11 16.35
C VAL A 594 9.88 14.10 15.94
N LYS A 595 10.16 14.52 14.70
CA LYS A 595 11.53 14.79 14.26
C LYS A 595 12.04 16.03 15.00
N ASN A 596 13.21 15.91 15.65
CA ASN A 596 13.87 17.04 16.28
C ASN A 596 14.77 17.71 15.24
N PHE A 597 14.40 18.93 14.84
CA PHE A 597 15.22 19.75 13.96
C PHE A 597 16.12 20.65 14.80
N SER A 598 17.43 20.63 14.55
CA SER A 598 18.33 21.64 15.08
C SER A 598 18.10 22.94 14.31
N VAL A 599 17.22 23.80 14.83
CA VAL A 599 17.04 25.14 14.26
C VAL A 599 18.32 25.94 14.53
N SER A 600 19.09 26.27 13.50
CA SER A 600 20.06 27.36 13.61
C SER A 600 19.26 28.65 13.67
N THR A 601 19.06 29.17 14.87
CA THR A 601 18.47 30.50 15.06
C THR A 601 19.48 31.55 14.62
N ASP A 602 19.54 31.85 13.33
CA ASP A 602 20.11 33.12 12.88
C ASP A 602 19.06 34.21 13.08
N THR A 603 18.96 34.65 14.34
CA THR A 603 18.34 35.91 14.70
C THR A 603 19.26 37.07 14.29
N SER A 604 19.22 37.44 13.02
CA SER A 604 19.53 38.79 12.55
C SER A 604 18.93 38.96 11.15
N THR A 605 17.69 39.42 11.02
CA THR A 605 17.43 40.86 10.86
C THR A 605 15.92 41.11 10.92
N GLN A 606 15.46 41.73 12.01
CA GLN A 606 14.28 42.60 11.99
C GLN A 606 14.80 44.03 12.16
N GLN A 607 14.80 44.78 11.07
CA GLN A 607 14.56 46.22 11.04
C GLN A 607 13.57 46.50 9.93
#